data_AF-A0A534N3S4-F1
#
_entry.id   AF-A0A534N3S4-F1
#
_cell.length_a   1.000
_cell.length_b   1.000
_cell.length_c   1.000
_cell.angle_alpha   90.00
_cell.angle_beta   90.00
_cell.angle_gamma   90.00
#
_symmetry.space_group_name_H-M   'P 1'
#
loop_
_entity.id
_entity.type
_entity.pdbx_description
1 polymer ?
#
loop_
_entity_poly.entity_id
_entity_poly.type
_entity_poly.pdbx_seq_one_letter_code
_entity_poly.pdbx_strand_id
1 'polypeptide(L)'
;MMVGLDIDGVVADFIEPFLRVVEKKLGNGPIHMDSITDLSFKEHPYLSEEAVWKCMEEVSYDPAFWRNLAPLISPQEWQELDRLSRKGELVFVTHRYERETYSIHEVTCEWLKEHGVSSPIVRFTQECKSDLVQELGVGLFMDDRHENCAAVAEKTAAVVLMPHRLYNQSFSHPRVKRVQNFKDLFDHL
;
A
#
# COMPACT_ATOMS: atom_id res chain seq x y z
N MET A 1 -5.57 -4.47 -20.30
CA MET A 1 -4.23 -4.61 -19.67
C MET A 1 -4.47 -4.88 -18.19
N MET A 2 -3.70 -5.76 -17.52
CA MET A 2 -3.89 -6.00 -16.08
C MET A 2 -3.20 -4.92 -15.25
N VAL A 3 -3.92 -4.28 -14.33
CA VAL A 3 -3.43 -3.28 -13.38
C VAL A 3 -3.24 -3.92 -12.01
N GLY A 4 -2.03 -3.80 -11.46
CA GLY A 4 -1.70 -4.23 -10.10
C GLY A 4 -1.50 -3.04 -9.17
N LEU A 5 -2.26 -2.96 -8.08
CA LEU A 5 -2.13 -1.88 -7.09
C LEU A 5 -1.75 -2.43 -5.73
N ASP A 6 -0.78 -1.84 -5.07
CA ASP A 6 -0.73 -1.93 -3.62
C ASP A 6 -1.95 -1.25 -2.97
N ILE A 7 -2.19 -1.57 -1.70
CA ILE A 7 -3.29 -1.00 -0.91
C ILE A 7 -2.79 0.13 0.00
N ASP A 8 -1.84 -0.19 0.87
CA ASP A 8 -1.45 0.63 2.02
C ASP A 8 -0.38 1.65 1.61
N GLY A 9 -0.75 2.93 1.54
CA GLY A 9 0.09 3.99 0.99
C GLY A 9 -0.22 4.30 -0.47
N VAL A 10 -1.07 3.51 -1.15
CA VAL A 10 -1.58 3.80 -2.50
C VAL A 10 -3.05 4.24 -2.46
N VAL A 11 -3.96 3.39 -1.97
CA VAL A 11 -5.40 3.71 -1.87
C VAL A 11 -5.90 3.84 -0.43
N ALA A 12 -5.17 3.31 0.56
CA ALA A 12 -5.50 3.38 1.98
C ALA A 12 -4.38 4.09 2.76
N ASP A 13 -4.73 4.98 3.68
CA ASP A 13 -3.76 5.63 4.56
C ASP A 13 -3.43 4.74 5.75
N PHE A 14 -2.30 4.04 5.64
CA PHE A 14 -1.76 3.24 6.73
C PHE A 14 -0.95 4.08 7.73
N ILE A 15 -0.24 5.10 7.26
CA ILE A 15 0.82 5.77 8.03
C ILE A 15 0.23 6.60 9.16
N GLU A 16 -0.77 7.44 8.87
CA GLU A 16 -1.34 8.30 9.90
C GLU A 16 -1.91 7.52 11.10
N PRO A 17 -2.80 6.51 10.92
CA PRO A 17 -3.29 5.73 12.05
C PRO A 17 -2.20 4.89 12.72
N PHE A 18 -1.21 4.39 11.97
CA PHE A 18 -0.09 3.66 12.54
C PHE A 18 0.75 4.53 13.48
N LEU A 19 1.05 5.78 13.08
CA LEU A 19 1.79 6.71 13.93
C LEU A 19 1.07 6.97 15.25
N ARG A 20 -0.26 7.09 15.26
CA ARG A 20 -1.04 7.24 16.50
C ARG A 20 -0.90 6.04 17.45
N VAL A 21 -0.76 4.83 16.92
CA VAL A 21 -0.48 3.63 17.73
C VAL A 21 0.91 3.72 18.34
N VAL A 22 1.90 4.12 17.55
CA VAL A 22 3.29 4.30 18.00
C VAL A 22 3.37 5.37 19.09
N GLU A 23 2.73 6.53 18.90
CA GLU A 23 2.64 7.63 19.87
C GLU A 23 2.07 7.16 21.20
N LYS A 24 0.94 6.44 21.16
CA LYS A 24 0.27 5.91 22.36
C LYS A 24 1.16 4.93 23.12
N LYS A 25 1.94 4.12 22.41
CA LYS A 25 2.78 3.07 23.02
C LYS A 25 4.08 3.64 23.59
N LEU A 26 4.65 4.65 22.96
CA LEU A 26 5.92 5.25 23.39
C LEU A 26 5.74 6.39 24.39
N GLY A 27 4.60 7.09 24.38
CA GLY A 27 4.31 8.17 25.33
C GLY A 27 5.19 9.41 25.19
N ASN A 28 5.96 9.53 24.10
CA ASN A 28 6.95 10.59 23.87
C ASN A 28 6.40 11.83 23.14
N GLY A 29 5.07 11.97 23.05
CA GLY A 29 4.41 13.04 22.31
C GLY A 29 4.12 12.68 20.85
N PRO A 30 3.56 13.63 20.06
CA PRO A 30 3.15 13.38 18.69
C PRO A 30 4.35 13.15 17.76
N ILE A 31 4.18 12.25 16.80
CA ILE A 31 5.13 11.97 15.72
C ILE A 31 4.56 12.59 14.46
N HIS A 32 5.20 13.65 14.00
CA HIS A 32 4.75 14.36 12.81
C HIS A 32 5.10 13.56 11.53
N MET A 33 4.19 13.54 10.56
CA MET A 33 4.39 12.77 9.32
C MET A 33 5.63 13.24 8.52
N ASP A 34 6.03 14.51 8.66
CA ASP A 34 7.22 15.08 8.04
C ASP A 34 8.54 14.56 8.62
N SER A 35 8.52 13.95 9.80
CA SER A 35 9.69 13.27 10.37
C SER A 35 9.89 11.85 9.81
N ILE A 36 8.92 11.32 9.04
CA ILE A 36 9.00 9.98 8.47
C ILE A 36 9.65 10.04 7.09
N THR A 37 10.94 9.74 7.07
CA THR A 37 11.77 9.75 5.84
C THR A 37 11.90 8.37 5.20
N ASP A 38 11.51 7.30 5.90
CA ASP A 38 11.51 5.93 5.41
C ASP A 38 10.48 5.07 6.18
N LEU A 39 9.97 4.01 5.54
CA LEU A 39 8.97 3.11 6.13
C LEU A 39 9.55 2.09 7.12
N SER A 40 10.88 1.98 7.20
CA SER A 40 11.54 1.12 8.21
C SER A 40 11.75 1.84 9.54
N PHE A 41 11.56 3.16 9.57
CA PHE A 41 11.75 4.05 10.71
C PHE A 41 13.17 3.98 11.30
N LYS A 42 14.13 3.41 10.57
CA LYS A 42 15.49 3.13 11.06
C LYS A 42 16.27 4.40 11.37
N GLU A 43 16.02 5.44 10.59
CA GLU A 43 16.71 6.72 10.72
C GLU A 43 15.99 7.69 11.68
N HIS A 44 14.87 7.27 12.29
CA HIS A 44 14.10 8.16 13.16
C HIS A 44 14.76 8.29 14.55
N PRO A 45 15.05 9.51 15.04
CA PRO A 45 15.88 9.74 16.23
C PRO A 45 15.30 9.17 17.54
N TYR A 46 13.99 8.90 17.57
CA TYR A 46 13.27 8.47 18.77
C TYR A 46 12.53 7.13 18.62
N LEU A 47 12.58 6.49 17.45
CA LEU A 47 11.91 5.22 17.21
C LEU A 47 12.95 4.11 17.06
N SER A 48 12.88 3.10 17.91
CA SER A 48 13.65 1.88 17.70
C SER A 48 12.90 0.93 16.77
N GLU A 49 13.64 0.17 15.96
CA GLU A 49 13.09 -0.87 15.09
C GLU A 49 12.24 -1.87 15.89
N GLU A 50 12.67 -2.23 17.11
CA GLU A 50 11.93 -3.12 18.00
C GLU A 50 10.57 -2.54 18.43
N ALA A 51 10.50 -1.24 18.74
CA ALA A 51 9.26 -0.60 19.14
C ALA A 51 8.28 -0.54 17.97
N VAL A 52 8.76 -0.17 16.78
CA VAL A 52 7.95 -0.15 15.55
C VAL A 52 7.46 -1.55 15.20
N TRP A 53 8.32 -2.57 15.29
CA TRP A 53 7.95 -3.96 15.08
C TRP A 53 6.82 -4.39 16.02
N LYS A 54 6.93 -4.09 17.32
CA LYS A 54 5.89 -4.38 18.32
C LYS A 54 4.57 -3.64 18.05
N CYS A 55 4.62 -2.45 17.46
CA CYS A 55 3.40 -1.73 17.03
C CYS A 55 2.79 -2.37 15.79
N MET A 56 3.62 -2.75 14.82
CA MET A 56 3.20 -3.42 13.59
C MET A 56 2.56 -4.78 13.91
N GLU A 57 3.16 -5.55 14.81
CA GLU A 57 2.58 -6.80 15.30
C GLU A 57 1.22 -6.55 15.95
N GLU A 58 1.10 -5.61 16.89
CA GLU A 58 -0.17 -5.27 17.53
C GLU A 58 -1.26 -4.88 16.52
N VAL A 59 -0.94 -3.96 15.61
CA VAL A 59 -1.85 -3.49 14.55
C VAL A 59 -2.28 -4.63 13.63
N SER A 60 -1.35 -5.52 13.29
CA SER A 60 -1.66 -6.63 12.41
C SER A 60 -2.64 -7.63 13.03
N TYR A 61 -2.77 -7.71 14.36
CA TYR A 61 -3.79 -8.50 15.05
C TYR A 61 -5.10 -7.74 15.31
N ASP A 62 -5.18 -6.45 14.97
CA ASP A 62 -6.36 -5.61 15.17
C ASP A 62 -7.17 -5.44 13.86
N PRO A 63 -8.26 -6.20 13.65
CA PRO A 63 -9.09 -6.02 12.45
C PRO A 63 -9.77 -4.65 12.39
N ALA A 64 -10.00 -3.98 13.52
CA ALA A 64 -10.61 -2.65 13.53
C ALA A 64 -9.65 -1.60 12.96
N PHE A 65 -8.34 -1.75 13.17
CA PHE A 65 -7.34 -0.88 12.54
C PHE A 65 -7.51 -0.88 11.02
N TRP A 66 -7.53 -2.07 10.40
CA TRP A 66 -7.60 -2.22 8.94
C TRP A 66 -8.94 -1.77 8.36
N ARG A 67 -10.06 -2.00 9.07
CA ARG A 67 -11.39 -1.53 8.64
C ARG A 67 -11.55 -0.01 8.68
N ASN A 68 -10.81 0.68 9.54
CA ASN A 68 -10.96 2.11 9.75
C ASN A 68 -9.93 2.96 9.00
N LEU A 69 -9.12 2.37 8.12
CA LEU A 69 -8.18 3.13 7.30
C LEU A 69 -8.93 4.11 6.40
N ALA A 70 -8.45 5.35 6.35
CA ALA A 70 -9.02 6.37 5.48
C ALA A 70 -8.60 6.12 4.02
N PRO A 71 -9.46 6.37 3.03
CA PRO A 71 -9.06 6.30 1.63
C PRO A 71 -8.15 7.47 1.25
N LEU A 72 -7.12 7.20 0.44
CA LEU A 72 -6.21 8.20 -0.12
C LEU A 72 -6.67 8.75 -1.47
N ILE A 73 -7.71 8.15 -2.06
CA ILE A 73 -8.21 8.50 -3.39
C ILE A 73 -9.65 9.00 -3.33
N SER A 74 -10.01 9.81 -4.32
CA SER A 74 -11.33 10.42 -4.45
C SER A 74 -12.41 9.41 -4.86
N PRO A 75 -13.70 9.71 -4.59
CA PRO A 75 -14.81 8.88 -5.05
C PRO A 75 -14.83 8.62 -6.56
N GLN A 76 -14.38 9.58 -7.37
CA GLN A 76 -14.29 9.43 -8.82
C GLN A 76 -13.21 8.42 -9.22
N GLU A 77 -12.06 8.44 -8.55
CA GLU A 77 -10.99 7.47 -8.78
C GLU A 77 -11.43 6.07 -8.37
N TRP A 78 -12.19 5.91 -7.28
CA TRP A 78 -12.82 4.65 -6.90
C TRP A 78 -13.77 4.09 -7.99
N GLN A 79 -14.57 4.95 -8.63
CA GLN A 79 -15.46 4.53 -9.72
C GLN A 79 -14.68 3.99 -10.93
N GLU A 80 -13.53 4.60 -11.25
CA GLU A 80 -12.67 4.10 -12.33
C GLU A 80 -11.99 2.77 -11.96
N LEU A 81 -11.57 2.60 -10.70
CA LEU A 81 -11.07 1.30 -10.23
C LEU A 81 -12.15 0.22 -10.28
N ASP A 82 -13.38 0.53 -9.91
CA ASP A 82 -14.50 -0.40 -10.04
C ASP A 82 -14.77 -0.79 -11.50
N ARG A 83 -14.65 0.15 -12.45
CA ARG A 83 -14.76 -0.13 -13.89
C ARG A 83 -13.70 -1.14 -14.35
N LEU A 84 -12.47 -1.03 -13.85
CA LEU A 84 -11.39 -2.00 -14.14
C LEU A 84 -11.64 -3.34 -13.47
N SER A 85 -12.07 -3.33 -12.20
CA SER A 85 -12.43 -4.52 -11.44
C SER A 85 -13.51 -5.35 -12.13
N ARG A 86 -14.59 -4.72 -12.60
CA ARG A 86 -15.69 -5.41 -13.32
C ARG A 86 -15.27 -6.02 -14.66
N LYS A 87 -14.18 -5.53 -15.26
CA LYS A 87 -13.60 -6.10 -16.47
C LYS A 87 -12.57 -7.21 -16.19
N GLY A 88 -12.25 -7.46 -14.92
CA GLY A 88 -11.17 -8.36 -14.54
C GLY A 88 -9.78 -7.80 -14.89
N GLU A 89 -9.65 -6.47 -14.95
CA GLU A 89 -8.41 -5.76 -15.31
C GLU A 89 -7.72 -5.12 -14.10
N LEU A 90 -8.17 -5.42 -12.88
CA LEU A 90 -7.62 -4.89 -11.64
C LEU A 90 -7.36 -6.01 -10.62
N VAL A 91 -6.16 -6.02 -10.06
CA VAL A 91 -5.79 -6.84 -8.91
C VAL A 91 -5.09 -5.97 -7.85
N PHE A 92 -5.48 -6.14 -6.60
CA PHE A 92 -4.78 -5.55 -5.47
C PHE A 92 -3.72 -6.54 -4.96
N VAL A 93 -2.50 -6.07 -4.72
CA VAL A 93 -1.37 -6.88 -4.27
C VAL A 93 -0.82 -6.28 -2.99
N THR A 94 -0.98 -6.97 -1.86
CA THR A 94 -0.65 -6.43 -0.53
C THR A 94 0.23 -7.37 0.29
N HIS A 95 1.01 -6.78 1.20
CA HIS A 95 1.82 -7.49 2.21
C HIS A 95 1.10 -7.69 3.54
N ARG A 96 -0.19 -7.33 3.65
CA ARG A 96 -0.99 -7.61 4.85
C ARG A 96 -0.90 -9.10 5.24
N TYR A 97 -0.79 -9.35 6.54
CA TYR A 97 -0.54 -10.69 7.10
C TYR A 97 -1.85 -11.42 7.42
N GLU A 98 -1.93 -12.68 7.02
CA GLU A 98 -2.94 -13.60 7.56
C GLU A 98 -2.74 -13.78 9.07
N ARG A 99 -3.85 -13.81 9.79
CA ARG A 99 -3.87 -13.99 11.24
C ARG A 99 -4.81 -15.12 11.60
N GLU A 100 -4.49 -15.80 12.70
CA GLU A 100 -5.33 -16.90 13.17
C GLU A 100 -6.65 -16.43 13.80
N THR A 101 -6.72 -15.17 14.21
CA THR A 101 -7.85 -14.60 14.96
C THR A 101 -8.94 -14.00 14.08
N TYR A 102 -8.64 -13.68 12.82
CA TYR A 102 -9.60 -13.15 11.84
C TYR A 102 -9.05 -13.29 10.42
N SER A 103 -9.93 -13.27 9.42
CA SER A 103 -9.50 -13.24 8.01
C SER A 103 -9.16 -11.82 7.57
N ILE A 104 -7.87 -11.55 7.34
CA ILE A 104 -7.43 -10.28 6.74
C ILE A 104 -7.94 -10.14 5.30
N HIS A 105 -8.13 -11.26 4.61
CA HIS A 105 -8.72 -11.31 3.28
C HIS A 105 -10.15 -10.75 3.28
N GLU A 106 -11.01 -11.23 4.19
CA GLU A 106 -12.38 -10.73 4.32
C GLU A 106 -12.39 -9.24 4.68
N VAL A 107 -11.61 -8.83 5.70
CA VAL A 107 -11.52 -7.42 6.13
C VAL A 107 -11.09 -6.51 4.97
N THR A 108 -10.09 -6.91 4.21
CA THR A 108 -9.58 -6.11 3.08
C THR A 108 -10.58 -6.05 1.94
N CYS A 109 -11.23 -7.16 1.60
CA CYS A 109 -12.24 -7.20 0.55
C CYS A 109 -13.49 -6.39 0.93
N GLU A 110 -13.93 -6.45 2.18
CA GLU A 110 -15.04 -5.64 2.71
C GLU A 110 -14.71 -4.14 2.62
N TRP A 111 -13.53 -3.75 3.10
CA TRP A 111 -13.08 -2.36 3.03
C TRP A 111 -13.06 -1.82 1.59
N LEU A 112 -12.56 -2.61 0.62
CA LEU A 112 -12.57 -2.23 -0.80
C LEU A 112 -13.98 -2.10 -1.37
N LYS A 113 -14.91 -2.97 -0.96
CA LYS A 113 -16.33 -2.91 -1.37
C LYS A 113 -17.04 -1.70 -0.80
N GLU A 114 -16.78 -1.37 0.47
CA GLU A 114 -17.32 -0.17 1.12
C GLU A 114 -16.91 1.12 0.40
N HIS A 115 -15.72 1.12 -0.22
CA HIS A 115 -15.21 2.23 -1.02
C HIS A 115 -15.61 2.18 -2.50
N GLY A 116 -16.40 1.18 -2.92
CA GLY A 116 -17.07 1.16 -4.22
C GLY A 116 -16.50 0.18 -5.25
N VAL A 117 -15.51 -0.65 -4.91
CA VAL A 117 -15.04 -1.73 -5.79
C VAL A 117 -15.96 -2.95 -5.61
N SER A 118 -16.82 -3.24 -6.58
CA SER A 118 -17.87 -4.27 -6.41
C SER A 118 -17.32 -5.69 -6.30
N SER A 119 -16.23 -5.97 -7.01
CA SER A 119 -15.66 -7.31 -7.18
C SER A 119 -14.14 -7.31 -6.98
N PRO A 120 -13.63 -6.93 -5.80
CA PRO A 120 -12.20 -6.79 -5.58
C PRO A 120 -11.52 -8.15 -5.70
N ILE A 121 -10.43 -8.19 -6.46
CA ILE A 121 -9.50 -9.32 -6.51
C ILE A 121 -8.28 -8.89 -5.71
N VAL A 122 -8.02 -9.56 -4.59
CA VAL A 122 -6.87 -9.29 -3.73
C VAL A 122 -5.92 -10.48 -3.75
N ARG A 123 -4.62 -10.21 -3.76
CA ARG A 123 -3.55 -11.19 -3.63
C ARG A 123 -2.63 -10.77 -2.50
N PHE A 124 -2.51 -11.65 -1.53
CA PHE A 124 -1.65 -11.49 -0.37
C PHE A 124 -0.33 -12.19 -0.67
N THR A 125 0.78 -11.55 -0.36
CA THR A 125 2.11 -12.18 -0.45
C THR A 125 2.94 -11.74 0.75
N GLN A 126 3.90 -12.56 1.15
CA GLN A 126 4.95 -12.21 2.10
C GLN A 126 6.33 -12.20 1.44
N GLU A 127 6.35 -12.52 0.14
CA GLU A 127 7.51 -12.55 -0.71
C GLU A 127 7.60 -11.25 -1.53
N CYS A 128 8.58 -11.21 -2.43
CA CYS A 128 8.76 -10.11 -3.36
C CYS A 128 7.54 -9.98 -4.31
N LYS A 129 6.93 -8.79 -4.38
CA LYS A 129 5.77 -8.55 -5.24
C LYS A 129 6.06 -8.74 -6.73
N SER A 130 7.34 -8.64 -7.16
CA SER A 130 7.75 -8.87 -8.55
C SER A 130 7.29 -10.20 -9.10
N ASP A 131 7.33 -11.25 -8.28
CA ASP A 131 7.09 -12.62 -8.73
C ASP A 131 5.60 -12.80 -9.01
N LEU A 132 4.76 -12.27 -8.12
CA LEU A 132 3.31 -12.24 -8.28
C LEU A 132 2.86 -11.31 -9.42
N VAL A 133 3.49 -10.14 -9.56
CA VAL A 133 3.24 -9.21 -10.68
C VAL A 133 3.54 -9.89 -12.02
N GLN A 134 4.64 -10.66 -12.10
CA GLN A 134 4.99 -11.43 -13.28
C GLN A 134 3.99 -12.57 -13.54
N GLU A 135 3.65 -13.36 -12.51
CA GLU A 135 2.70 -14.48 -12.59
C GLU A 135 1.32 -14.03 -13.09
N LEU A 136 0.83 -12.91 -12.57
CA LEU A 136 -0.48 -12.37 -12.93
C LEU A 136 -0.50 -11.62 -14.27
N GLY A 137 0.65 -11.45 -14.92
CA GLY A 137 0.77 -10.71 -16.17
C GLY A 137 0.38 -9.22 -16.03
N VAL A 138 0.67 -8.62 -14.86
CA VAL A 138 0.40 -7.20 -14.60
C VAL A 138 1.26 -6.35 -15.53
N GLY A 139 0.60 -5.48 -16.31
CA GLY A 139 1.25 -4.57 -17.27
C GLY A 139 1.52 -3.18 -16.70
N LEU A 140 0.76 -2.77 -15.67
CA LEU A 140 0.91 -1.51 -14.95
C LEU A 140 0.83 -1.78 -13.46
N PHE A 141 1.88 -1.41 -12.71
CA PHE A 141 1.98 -1.64 -11.27
C PHE A 141 2.18 -0.32 -10.51
N MET A 142 1.48 -0.13 -9.39
CA MET A 142 1.68 1.02 -8.50
C MET A 142 1.87 0.56 -7.05
N ASP A 143 2.92 1.05 -6.42
CA ASP A 143 3.28 0.78 -5.02
C ASP A 143 4.06 1.99 -4.48
N ASP A 144 3.90 2.32 -3.21
CA ASP A 144 4.59 3.44 -2.56
C ASP A 144 5.96 3.04 -1.98
N ARG A 145 6.18 1.75 -1.76
CA ARG A 145 7.39 1.18 -1.19
C ARG A 145 8.46 0.97 -2.26
N HIS A 146 9.61 1.59 -2.06
CA HIS A 146 10.65 1.66 -3.08
C HIS A 146 11.27 0.31 -3.44
N GLU A 147 11.39 -0.61 -2.48
CA GLU A 147 11.92 -1.95 -2.72
C GLU A 147 10.98 -2.77 -3.63
N ASN A 148 9.66 -2.63 -3.46
CA ASN A 148 8.67 -3.27 -4.32
C ASN A 148 8.73 -2.70 -5.74
N CYS A 149 8.77 -1.37 -5.88
CA CYS A 149 8.90 -0.72 -7.17
C CYS A 149 10.21 -1.08 -7.89
N ALA A 150 11.34 -1.10 -7.18
CA ALA A 150 12.63 -1.48 -7.74
C ALA A 150 12.61 -2.93 -8.23
N ALA A 151 12.11 -3.86 -7.42
CA ALA A 151 12.08 -5.27 -7.78
C ALA A 151 11.16 -5.56 -8.98
N VAL A 152 9.95 -4.96 -9.01
CA VAL A 152 9.05 -5.07 -10.16
C VAL A 152 9.68 -4.43 -11.40
N ALA A 153 10.26 -3.23 -11.19
CA ALA A 153 11.28 -2.58 -12.00
C ALA A 153 12.12 -3.61 -12.74
N GLU A 154 13.08 -4.16 -12.03
CA GLU A 154 14.17 -4.97 -12.52
C GLU A 154 13.72 -6.29 -13.15
N LYS A 155 12.72 -6.96 -12.57
CA LYS A 155 12.37 -8.34 -12.92
C LYS A 155 11.23 -8.49 -13.92
N THR A 156 10.50 -7.41 -14.21
CA THR A 156 9.31 -7.47 -15.07
C THR A 156 9.35 -6.43 -16.19
N ALA A 157 8.40 -6.56 -17.11
CA ALA A 157 8.13 -5.58 -18.17
C ALA A 157 7.03 -4.57 -17.79
N ALA A 158 6.50 -4.62 -16.57
CA ALA A 158 5.43 -3.72 -16.15
C ALA A 158 5.89 -2.26 -16.15
N VAL A 159 4.99 -1.35 -16.52
CA VAL A 159 5.15 0.07 -16.21
C VAL A 159 5.00 0.22 -14.70
N VAL A 160 6.00 0.80 -14.02
CA VAL A 160 5.98 0.97 -12.57
C VAL A 160 5.76 2.42 -12.21
N LEU A 161 4.69 2.68 -11.48
CA LEU A 161 4.35 3.97 -10.91
C LEU A 161 4.62 3.96 -9.40
N MET A 162 5.06 5.09 -8.88
CA MET A 162 5.20 5.29 -7.43
C MET A 162 4.50 6.60 -7.03
N PRO A 163 3.49 6.58 -6.17
CA PRO A 163 2.90 7.81 -5.68
C PRO A 163 3.93 8.59 -4.87
N HIS A 164 3.90 9.91 -5.02
CA HIS A 164 4.73 10.78 -4.21
C HIS A 164 4.29 10.72 -2.74
N ARG A 165 5.23 10.34 -1.86
CA ARG A 165 5.08 10.28 -0.41
C ARG A 165 6.32 10.86 0.24
N LEU A 166 6.19 11.39 1.46
CA LEU A 166 7.30 12.03 2.15
C LEU A 166 8.49 11.07 2.37
N TYR A 167 8.18 9.81 2.69
CA TYR A 167 9.13 8.75 3.01
C TYR A 167 9.77 8.05 1.81
N ASN A 168 9.42 8.43 0.58
CA ASN A 168 9.98 7.80 -0.62
C ASN A 168 10.65 8.79 -1.58
N GLN A 169 10.84 10.05 -1.17
CA GLN A 169 11.35 11.15 -2.03
C GLN A 169 12.79 10.94 -2.52
N SER A 170 13.64 10.34 -1.68
CA SER A 170 15.05 10.11 -1.99
C SER A 170 15.26 9.01 -3.04
N PHE A 171 14.27 8.15 -3.25
CA PHE A 171 14.37 7.05 -4.19
C PHE A 171 14.27 7.52 -5.65
N SER A 172 15.16 6.99 -6.48
CA SER A 172 15.17 7.18 -7.93
C SER A 172 15.55 5.88 -8.63
N HIS A 173 14.84 5.54 -9.69
CA HIS A 173 15.13 4.39 -10.54
C HIS A 173 14.71 4.69 -11.98
N PRO A 174 15.52 4.35 -13.01
CA PRO A 174 15.27 4.76 -14.39
C PRO A 174 13.96 4.23 -15.00
N ARG A 175 13.38 3.17 -14.43
CA ARG A 175 12.10 2.57 -14.87
C ARG A 175 10.94 2.76 -13.89
N VAL A 176 11.11 3.55 -12.83
CA VAL A 176 10.03 3.87 -11.89
C VAL A 176 9.62 5.32 -12.10
N LYS A 177 8.37 5.52 -12.54
CA LYS A 177 7.83 6.87 -12.75
C LYS A 177 7.07 7.31 -11.50
N ARG A 178 7.49 8.44 -10.94
CA ARG A 178 6.78 9.05 -9.80
C ARG A 178 5.54 9.80 -10.30
N VAL A 179 4.42 9.61 -9.62
CA VAL A 179 3.16 10.34 -9.90
C VAL A 179 2.78 11.23 -8.72
N GLN A 180 2.19 12.39 -9.01
CA GLN A 180 1.79 13.35 -7.97
C GLN A 180 0.35 13.13 -7.54
N ASN A 181 -0.50 12.68 -8.47
CA ASN A 181 -1.90 12.40 -8.21
C ASN A 181 -2.22 10.96 -8.60
N PHE A 182 -3.13 10.32 -7.89
CA PHE A 182 -3.52 8.94 -8.21
C PHE A 182 -4.12 8.84 -9.62
N LYS A 183 -4.92 9.81 -10.04
CA LYS A 183 -5.47 9.89 -11.41
C LYS A 183 -4.44 9.77 -12.53
N ASP A 184 -3.16 10.10 -12.29
CA ASP A 184 -2.11 9.98 -13.30
C ASP A 184 -1.91 8.51 -13.72
N LEU A 185 -2.36 7.54 -12.91
CA LEU A 185 -2.46 6.12 -13.27
C LEU A 185 -3.24 5.92 -14.58
N PHE A 186 -4.35 6.64 -14.77
CA PHE A 186 -5.25 6.42 -15.91
C PHE A 186 -4.67 6.89 -17.24
N ASP A 187 -3.65 7.75 -17.23
CA ASP A 187 -2.92 8.16 -18.43
C ASP A 187 -2.04 7.02 -19.01
N HIS A 188 -1.93 5.90 -18.29
CA HIS A 188 -1.12 4.73 -18.64
C HIS A 188 -1.95 3.49 -19.04
N LEU A 189 -3.28 3.62 -19.15
CA LEU A 189 -4.21 2.55 -19.55
C LEU A 189 -4.54 2.59 -21.04
#